data_AF-A0A958FE53-F1
#
_entry.id   AF-A0A958FE53-F1
#
_cell.length_a   1.000
_cell.length_b   1.000
_cell.length_c   1.000
_cell.angle_alpha   90.00
_cell.angle_beta   90.00
_cell.angle_gamma   90.00
#
_symmetry.space_group_name_H-M   'P 1'
#
loop_
_entity.id
_entity.type
_entity.pdbx_description
1 polymer ?
#
loop_
_entity_poly.entity_id
_entity_poly.type
_entity_poly.pdbx_seq_one_letter_code
_entity_poly.pdbx_strand_id
1 'polypeptide(L)'
;MILSLRISSFHTRTSPGRFFRRILRLLVPLLYCIRALQAAPRDYPLEHLSINEGVSQNTVFCIFQDRRGFMWFGTEDGLYRFDG
;
A
#
# COMPACT_ATOMS: atom_id res chain seq x y z
N MET A 1 32.17 -12.83 -66.81
CA MET A 1 32.20 -11.36 -66.76
C MET A 1 30.82 -10.88 -66.33
N ILE A 2 30.47 -11.08 -65.06
CA ILE A 2 30.37 -10.08 -63.97
C ILE A 2 29.38 -8.95 -64.27
N LEU A 3 28.30 -8.88 -63.48
CA LEU A 3 27.77 -7.70 -62.76
C LEU A 3 26.46 -8.12 -62.06
N SER A 4 26.55 -8.75 -60.89
CA SER A 4 26.41 -8.14 -59.56
C SER A 4 25.03 -7.50 -59.32
N LEU A 5 24.18 -8.27 -58.64
CA LEU A 5 22.87 -7.90 -58.11
C LEU A 5 23.01 -6.78 -57.07
N ARG A 6 22.38 -5.63 -57.33
CA ARG A 6 22.34 -4.49 -56.41
C ARG A 6 21.22 -4.70 -55.39
N ILE A 7 21.56 -5.28 -54.24
CA ILE A 7 20.66 -5.40 -53.09
C ILE A 7 20.57 -4.01 -52.43
N SER A 8 19.55 -3.24 -52.79
CA SER A 8 19.28 -1.93 -52.19
C SER A 8 18.61 -2.11 -50.81
N SER A 9 19.46 -2.25 -49.79
CA SER A 9 19.33 -1.72 -48.42
C SER A 9 17.92 -1.33 -47.96
N PHE A 10 17.26 -2.25 -47.26
CA PHE A 10 16.09 -1.98 -46.42
C PHE A 10 16.55 -1.23 -45.15
N HIS A 11 16.52 0.09 -45.17
CA HIS A 11 16.87 0.91 -44.01
C HIS A 11 15.63 1.10 -43.11
N THR A 12 15.41 0.19 -42.16
CA THR A 12 14.38 0.35 -41.13
C THR A 12 14.80 1.48 -40.17
N ARG A 13 14.30 2.70 -40.40
CA ARG A 13 14.38 3.79 -39.42
C ARG A 13 13.43 3.50 -38.24
N THR A 14 13.78 2.57 -37.37
CA THR A 14 13.19 2.49 -36.03
C THR A 14 13.91 3.51 -35.15
N SER A 15 13.31 4.69 -34.96
CA SER A 15 13.86 5.71 -34.06
C SER A 15 13.92 5.14 -32.63
N PRO A 16 15.10 4.91 -32.03
CA PRO A 16 15.23 4.19 -30.76
C PRO A 16 14.47 4.87 -29.60
N GLY A 17 14.33 6.19 -29.65
CA GLY A 17 13.64 6.98 -28.62
C GLY A 17 12.13 6.74 -28.50
N ARG A 18 11.43 6.34 -29.58
CA ARG A 18 9.98 6.04 -29.51
C ARG A 18 9.70 4.68 -28.87
N PHE A 19 10.61 3.72 -29.03
CA PHE A 19 10.53 2.42 -28.40
C PHE A 19 10.83 2.50 -26.90
N PHE A 20 11.92 3.21 -26.55
CA PHE A 20 12.30 3.47 -25.16
C PHE A 20 11.18 4.16 -24.34
N ARG A 21 10.51 5.15 -24.93
CA ARG A 21 9.37 5.85 -24.29
C ARG A 21 8.16 4.94 -24.05
N ARG A 22 7.92 3.94 -24.89
CA ARG A 22 6.81 2.97 -24.70
C ARG A 22 7.12 2.00 -23.57
N ILE A 23 8.36 1.52 -23.50
CA ILE A 23 8.84 0.66 -22.41
C ILE A 23 8.75 1.40 -21.07
N LEU A 24 9.20 2.65 -21.01
CA LEU A 24 9.15 3.45 -19.79
C LEU A 24 7.71 3.66 -19.28
N ARG A 25 6.74 3.86 -20.18
CA ARG A 25 5.33 4.02 -19.83
C ARG A 25 4.70 2.76 -19.24
N LEU A 26 5.17 1.57 -19.62
CA LEU A 26 4.68 0.30 -19.08
C LEU A 26 5.41 -0.09 -17.78
N LEU A 27 6.67 0.30 -17.63
CA LEU A 27 7.47 0.02 -16.43
C LEU A 27 6.94 0.72 -15.17
N VAL A 28 6.52 1.99 -15.27
CA VAL A 28 6.05 2.75 -14.10
C VAL A 28 4.82 2.12 -13.40
N PRO A 29 3.71 1.81 -14.10
CA PRO A 29 2.57 1.14 -13.47
C PRO A 29 2.89 -0.30 -13.05
N LEU A 30 3.75 -1.00 -13.80
CA LEU A 30 4.20 -2.34 -13.43
C LEU A 30 4.98 -2.33 -12.10
N LEU A 31 5.89 -1.38 -11.91
CA LEU A 31 6.61 -1.19 -10.65
C LEU A 31 5.66 -0.85 -9.49
N TYR A 32 4.63 -0.04 -9.75
CA TYR A 32 3.60 0.27 -8.75
C TYR A 32 2.78 -0.97 -8.36
N CYS A 33 2.47 -1.83 -9.34
CA CYS A 33 1.76 -3.09 -9.11
C CYS A 33 2.59 -4.09 -8.29
N ILE A 34 3.89 -4.21 -8.57
CA ILE A 34 4.81 -5.07 -7.80
C ILE A 34 4.92 -4.60 -6.34
N ARG A 35 4.90 -3.28 -6.08
CA ARG A 35 4.87 -2.73 -4.72
C ARG A 35 3.59 -3.13 -3.97
N ALA A 36 2.44 -3.08 -4.63
CA ALA A 36 1.17 -3.49 -4.04
C ALA A 36 1.14 -4.98 -3.67
N LEU A 37 1.81 -5.84 -4.45
CA LEU A 37 1.92 -7.27 -4.17
C LEU A 37 2.82 -7.60 -2.97
N GLN A 38 3.69 -6.67 -2.56
CA GLN A 38 4.56 -6.84 -1.40
C GLN A 38 3.91 -6.36 -0.08
N ALA A 39 2.63 -5.99 -0.08
CA ALA A 39 1.93 -5.65 1.15
C ALA A 39 1.88 -6.89 2.07
N ALA A 40 2.68 -6.87 3.13
CA ALA A 40 2.66 -7.91 4.14
C ALA A 40 1.29 -7.92 4.85
N PRO A 41 0.82 -9.09 5.33
CA PRO A 41 -0.29 -9.15 6.27
C PRO A 41 0.02 -8.22 7.43
N ARG A 42 -0.87 -7.26 7.71
CA ARG A 42 -0.80 -6.55 8.98
C ARG A 42 -1.35 -7.48 10.04
N ASP A 43 -0.46 -8.02 10.86
CA ASP A 43 -0.87 -8.54 12.15
C ASP A 43 -1.40 -7.34 12.94
N TYR A 44 -2.69 -7.36 13.24
CA TYR A 44 -3.29 -6.45 14.20
C TYR A 44 -3.18 -7.18 15.55
N PRO A 45 -2.10 -6.97 16.34
CA PRO A 45 -2.03 -7.56 17.66
C PRO A 45 -3.27 -7.09 18.42
N LEU A 46 -4.13 -8.05 18.78
CA LEU A 46 -5.24 -7.78 19.66
C LEU A 46 -4.64 -7.57 21.04
N GLU A 47 -4.35 -6.32 21.37
CA GLU A 47 -3.91 -5.94 22.71
C GLU A 47 -5.08 -6.12 23.66
N HIS A 48 -5.02 -7.19 24.45
CA HIS A 48 -5.92 -7.37 25.58
C HIS A 48 -5.47 -6.42 26.69
N LEU A 49 -6.10 -5.25 26.75
CA LEU A 49 -6.08 -4.37 27.92
C LEU A 49 -6.88 -5.07 29.04
N SER A 50 -6.26 -6.09 29.62
CA SER A 50 -6.77 -6.80 30.80
C SER A 50 -6.50 -5.92 32.01
N ILE A 51 -7.56 -5.62 32.74
CA ILE A 51 -7.57 -4.82 33.95
C ILE A 51 -6.84 -5.58 35.08
N ASN A 52 -5.51 -5.57 35.07
CA ASN A 52 -4.70 -6.12 36.15
C ASN A 52 -4.49 -5.13 37.31
N GLU A 53 -5.25 -4.03 37.33
CA GLU A 53 -5.19 -3.00 38.38
C GLU A 53 -6.50 -2.82 39.17
N GLY A 54 -7.38 -3.84 39.19
CA GLY A 54 -8.48 -3.89 40.16
C GLY A 54 -9.80 -3.20 39.77
N VAL A 55 -10.05 -2.94 38.48
CA VAL A 55 -11.38 -2.54 37.98
C VAL A 55 -12.19 -3.79 37.63
N SER A 56 -13.29 -4.00 38.34
CA SER A 56 -14.11 -5.21 38.31
C SER A 56 -14.97 -5.41 37.06
N GLN A 57 -14.86 -4.56 36.03
CA GLN A 57 -15.86 -4.49 34.95
C GLN A 57 -15.19 -4.23 33.59
N ASN A 58 -15.31 -5.20 32.68
CA ASN A 58 -14.63 -5.25 31.37
C ASN A 58 -15.60 -5.08 30.18
N THR A 59 -16.80 -4.53 30.42
CA THR A 59 -17.82 -4.38 29.37
C THR A 59 -17.83 -2.96 28.84
N VAL A 60 -17.41 -2.79 27.58
CA VAL A 60 -17.50 -1.53 26.85
C VAL A 60 -18.80 -1.51 26.04
N PHE A 61 -19.65 -0.51 26.28
CA PHE A 61 -20.91 -0.31 25.56
C PHE A 61 -20.75 0.63 24.36
N CYS A 62 -19.85 1.61 24.44
CA CYS A 62 -19.61 2.55 23.35
C CYS A 62 -18.15 2.97 23.24
N ILE A 63 -17.74 3.27 22.01
CA ILE A 63 -16.40 3.72 21.66
C ILE A 63 -16.53 5.00 20.83
N PHE A 64 -15.77 6.04 21.17
CA PHE A 64 -15.75 7.31 20.47
C PHE A 64 -14.33 7.87 20.36
N GLN A 65 -13.94 8.37 19.19
CA GLN A 65 -12.67 9.08 19.02
C GLN A 65 -12.92 10.58 18.91
N ASP A 66 -12.21 11.38 19.71
CA ASP A 66 -12.30 12.82 19.59
C ASP A 66 -11.39 13.39 18.49
N ARG A 67 -11.55 14.69 18.20
CA ARG A 67 -10.77 15.38 17.16
C ARG A 67 -9.27 15.49 17.47
N ARG A 68 -8.88 15.30 18.73
CA ARG A 68 -7.48 15.32 19.17
C ARG A 68 -6.84 13.94 19.07
N GLY A 69 -7.63 12.90 18.78
CA GLY A 69 -7.18 11.53 18.61
C GLY A 69 -7.39 10.64 19.84
N PHE A 70 -7.93 11.16 20.94
CA PHE A 70 -8.19 10.35 22.13
C PHE A 70 -9.35 9.39 21.91
N MET A 71 -9.20 8.18 22.43
CA MET A 71 -10.23 7.16 22.44
C MET A 71 -11.00 7.20 23.75
N TRP A 72 -12.32 7.18 23.66
CA TRP A 72 -13.25 7.24 24.78
C TRP A 72 -14.07 5.94 24.81
N PHE A 73 -14.16 5.34 25.98
CA PHE A 73 -14.86 4.08 26.22
C PHE A 73 -15.93 4.28 27.29
N GLY A 74 -17.20 4.11 26.93
CA GLY A 74 -18.29 4.08 27.90
C GLY A 74 -18.46 2.66 28.43
N THR A 75 -18.24 2.48 29.72
CA THR A 75 -18.44 1.23 30.46
C THR A 75 -19.61 1.38 31.43
N GLU A 76 -19.98 0.29 32.12
CA GLU A 76 -21.02 0.36 33.17
C GLU A 76 -20.61 1.32 34.30
N ASP A 77 -19.32 1.37 34.62
CA ASP A 77 -18.76 2.15 35.73
C ASP A 77 -18.40 3.60 35.34
N GLY A 78 -18.61 3.99 34.09
CA GLY A 78 -18.42 5.37 33.64
C GLY A 78 -17.67 5.51 32.32
N LEU A 79 -16.91 6.60 32.19
CA LEU A 79 -16.27 7.01 30.94
C LEU A 79 -14.75 6.98 31.08
N TYR A 80 -14.09 6.11 30.32
CA TYR A 80 -12.63 5.96 30.29
C TYR A 80 -12.04 6.66 29.07
N ARG A 81 -10.89 7.33 29.25
CA ARG A 81 -10.12 7.96 28.15
C ARG A 81 -8.79 7.24 27.99
N PHE A 82 -8.45 6.93 26.76
CA PHE A 82 -7.19 6.30 26.34
C PHE A 82 -6.48 7.16 25.30
N ASP A 83 -5.18 7.31 25.46
CA ASP A 83 -4.32 8.20 24.69
C ASP A 83 -3.37 7.49 23.70
N GLY A 84 -3.34 6.16 23.71
CA GLY A 84 -2.51 5.38 22.78
C GLY A 84 -1.13 5.04 23.33
#